data_AF-A0A1I6AE80-F1
#
_entry.id   AF-A0A1I6AE80-F1
#
_cell.length_a   1.000
_cell.length_b   1.000
_cell.length_c   1.000
_cell.angle_alpha   90.00
_cell.angle_beta   90.00
_cell.angle_gamma   90.00
#
_symmetry.space_group_name_H-M   'P 1'
#
loop_
_entity.id
_entity.type
_entity.pdbx_description
1 polymer ?
#
loop_
_entity_poly.entity_id
_entity_poly.type
_entity_poly.pdbx_seq_one_letter_code
_entity_poly.pdbx_strand_id
1 'polypeptide(L)'
;MKFNALLTNAVIFHNALDIAEIVRQLLEEGWEIDPEDLTHISPYLTEHTKRFGEYSTHELGIQPEAYDPKLDVDFTQLRDQDPAASGFSTAA
;
A
#
# COMPACT_ATOMS: atom_id res chain seq x y z
N MET A 1 14.83 1.40 19.27
CA MET A 1 14.00 1.34 18.04
C MET A 1 14.64 0.36 17.07
N LYS A 2 13.89 -0.63 16.56
CA LYS A 2 14.42 -1.58 15.56
C LYS A 2 14.50 -0.83 14.22
N PHE A 3 15.68 -0.37 13.81
CA PHE A 3 15.91 0.34 12.54
C PHE A 3 15.25 -0.36 11.34
N ASN A 4 15.27 -1.70 11.36
CA ASN A 4 14.61 -2.53 10.34
C ASN A 4 13.10 -2.32 10.26
N ALA A 5 12.40 -2.16 11.40
CA ALA A 5 10.94 -1.96 11.37
C ALA A 5 10.58 -0.60 10.78
N LEU A 6 11.37 0.44 11.10
CA LEU A 6 11.18 1.77 10.51
C LEU A 6 11.42 1.75 9.00
N LEU A 7 12.54 1.16 8.56
CA LEU A 7 12.87 1.04 7.15
C LEU A 7 11.82 0.24 6.38
N THR A 8 11.39 -0.91 6.91
CA THR A 8 10.34 -1.73 6.30
C THR A 8 9.04 -0.96 6.16
N ASN A 9 8.57 -0.26 7.20
CA ASN A 9 7.35 0.53 7.13
C ASN A 9 7.46 1.69 6.13
N ALA A 10 8.61 2.36 6.06
CA ALA A 10 8.84 3.45 5.10
C ALA A 10 8.80 2.93 3.65
N VAL A 11 9.40 1.77 3.38
CA VAL A 11 9.39 1.15 2.04
C VAL A 11 7.98 0.70 1.65
N ILE A 12 7.24 0.06 2.57
CA ILE A 12 5.85 -0.34 2.33
C ILE A 12 4.99 0.88 2.01
N PHE A 13 5.16 1.96 2.77
CA PHE A 13 4.40 3.20 2.58
C PHE A 13 4.70 3.85 1.23
N HIS A 14 5.97 3.94 0.85
CA HIS A 14 6.37 4.47 -0.46
C HIS A 14 5.78 3.65 -1.61
N ASN A 15 5.89 2.32 -1.56
CA ASN A 15 5.30 1.46 -2.58
C ASN A 15 3.77 1.61 -2.66
N ALA A 16 3.09 1.66 -1.52
CA ALA A 16 1.64 1.86 -1.49
C ALA A 16 1.23 3.20 -2.11
N LEU A 17 2.02 4.26 -1.88
CA LEU A 17 1.78 5.57 -2.47
C LEU A 17 1.94 5.53 -3.99
N ASP A 18 3.02 4.92 -4.48
CA ASP A 18 3.29 4.78 -5.92
C ASP A 18 2.19 3.97 -6.62
N ILE A 19 1.76 2.85 -6.01
CA ILE A 19 0.63 2.05 -6.52
C ILE A 19 -0.63 2.91 -6.59
N ALA A 20 -0.97 3.64 -5.52
CA ALA A 20 -2.15 4.49 -5.50
C ALA A 20 -2.09 5.63 -6.52
N GLU A 21 -0.89 6.14 -6.82
CA GLU A 21 -0.69 7.15 -7.86
C GLU A 21 -0.91 6.59 -9.27
N ILE A 22 -0.37 5.41 -9.56
CA ILE A 22 -0.62 4.73 -10.83
C ILE A 22 -2.11 4.41 -10.99
N VAL A 23 -2.78 3.93 -9.94
CA VAL A 23 -4.22 3.66 -9.99
C VAL A 23 -5.01 4.94 -10.26
N ARG A 24 -4.67 6.07 -9.62
CA ARG A 24 -5.29 7.37 -9.91
C ARG A 24 -5.13 7.79 -11.37
N GLN A 25 -3.92 7.65 -11.93
CA GLN A 25 -3.65 7.94 -13.34
C GLN A 25 -4.49 7.07 -14.28
N LEU A 26 -4.59 5.76 -14.00
CA LEU A 26 -5.41 4.85 -14.80
C LEU A 26 -6.90 5.21 -14.76
N LEU A 27 -7.41 5.61 -13.59
CA LEU A 27 -8.80 6.09 -13.47
C LEU A 27 -9.01 7.39 -14.25
N GLU A 28 -8.06 8.33 -14.23
CA GLU A 28 -8.10 9.57 -15.01
C GLU A 28 -8.09 9.33 -16.52
N GLU A 29 -7.38 8.30 -16.97
CA GLU A 29 -7.39 7.83 -18.36
C GLU A 29 -8.72 7.15 -18.77
N GLY A 30 -9.60 6.88 -17.80
CA GLY A 30 -10.92 6.28 -18.02
C GLY A 30 -10.92 4.75 -17.95
N TRP A 31 -9.87 4.12 -17.40
CA TRP A 31 -9.88 2.69 -17.13
C TRP A 31 -10.76 2.37 -15.91
N GLU A 32 -11.55 1.31 -16.02
CA GLU A 32 -12.23 0.72 -14.87
C GLU A 32 -11.27 -0.25 -14.16
N ILE A 33 -11.12 -0.11 -12.85
CA ILE A 33 -10.28 -0.98 -12.02
C ILE A 33 -11.17 -1.77 -11.07
N ASP A 34 -11.12 -3.10 -11.17
CA ASP A 34 -11.79 -3.99 -10.23
C ASP A 34 -10.99 -4.02 -8.91
N PRO A 35 -11.63 -3.84 -7.74
CA PRO A 35 -10.95 -3.96 -6.45
C PRO A 35 -10.24 -5.32 -6.26
N GLU A 36 -10.71 -6.41 -6.88
CA GLU A 36 -10.08 -7.73 -6.84
C GLU A 36 -8.67 -7.70 -7.45
N ASP A 37 -8.47 -6.95 -8.54
CA ASP A 37 -7.16 -6.85 -9.21
C ASP A 37 -6.08 -6.27 -8.28
N LEU A 38 -6.49 -5.33 -7.41
CA LEU A 38 -5.59 -4.72 -6.43
C LEU A 38 -5.25 -5.67 -5.27
N THR A 39 -6.06 -6.69 -4.99
CA THR A 39 -5.76 -7.67 -3.93
C THR A 39 -4.55 -8.55 -4.27
N HIS A 40 -4.28 -8.73 -5.56
CA HIS A 40 -3.11 -9.46 -6.05
C HIS A 40 -1.82 -8.64 -5.95
N ILE A 41 -1.91 -7.34 -5.67
CA ILE A 41 -0.76 -6.45 -5.52
C ILE A 41 -0.38 -6.34 -4.05
N SER A 42 0.84 -6.77 -3.73
CA SER A 42 1.42 -6.59 -2.38
C SER A 42 2.32 -5.34 -2.35
N PRO A 43 2.04 -4.35 -1.48
CA PRO A 43 2.96 -3.24 -1.23
C PRO A 43 4.25 -3.69 -0.51
N TYR A 44 4.23 -4.89 0.08
CA TYR A 44 5.35 -5.47 0.78
C TYR A 44 6.34 -6.10 -0.20
N LEU A 45 7.48 -5.46 -0.37
CA LEU A 45 8.59 -6.00 -1.16
C LEU A 45 9.35 -7.05 -0.32
N THR A 46 9.35 -8.30 -0.78
CA THR A 46 10.00 -9.42 -0.07
C THR A 46 11.49 -9.57 -0.37
N GLU A 47 11.99 -8.90 -1.41
CA GLU A 47 13.39 -8.98 -1.87
C GLU A 47 13.89 -7.67 -2.50
N HIS A 48 15.18 -7.58 -2.81
CA HIS A 48 15.83 -6.46 -3.52
C HIS A 48 15.82 -5.06 -2.86
N THR A 49 15.49 -4.93 -1.57
CA THR A 49 15.71 -3.65 -0.84
C THR A 49 17.18 -3.48 -0.44
N LYS A 50 17.82 -2.37 -0.86
CA LYS A 50 19.22 -2.05 -0.51
C LYS A 50 19.35 -1.51 0.93
N ARG A 51 19.08 -2.36 1.93
CA ARG A 51 19.01 -2.00 3.37
C ARG A 51 20.26 -1.30 3.94
N PHE A 52 21.42 -1.53 3.35
CA PHE A 52 22.70 -0.89 3.71
C PHE A 52 23.24 -0.02 2.56
N GLY A 53 22.34 0.47 1.71
CA GLY A 53 22.68 1.39 0.64
C GLY A 53 22.91 2.80 1.16
N GLU A 54 23.66 3.57 0.38
CA GLU A 54 23.71 5.02 0.55
C GLU A 54 22.39 5.60 0.03
N TYR A 55 21.64 6.21 0.94
CA TYR A 55 20.41 6.94 0.63
C TYR A 55 20.70 8.44 0.77
N SER A 56 20.40 9.21 -0.27
CA SER A 56 20.61 10.66 -0.27
C SER A 56 19.70 11.32 0.75
N THR A 57 20.25 12.20 1.59
CA THR A 57 19.50 13.00 2.56
C THR A 57 19.16 14.39 2.07
N HIS A 58 19.55 14.73 0.83
CA HIS A 58 19.38 16.08 0.26
C HIS A 58 17.90 16.51 0.20
N GLU A 59 16.98 15.56 0.08
CA GLU A 59 15.55 15.83 -0.06
C GLU A 59 14.81 15.83 1.28
N LEU A 60 15.47 15.50 2.41
CA LEU A 60 14.83 15.48 3.74
C LEU A 60 14.35 16.87 4.20
N GLY A 61 14.86 17.94 3.60
CA GLY A 61 14.43 19.32 3.88
C GLY A 61 13.24 19.79 3.05
N ILE A 62 12.82 19.00 2.06
CA ILE A 62 11.68 19.32 1.19
C ILE A 62 10.43 18.79 1.87
N GLN A 63 9.45 19.67 2.10
CA GLN A 63 8.15 19.25 2.59
C GLN A 63 7.40 18.56 1.44
N PRO A 64 7.00 17.29 1.59
CA PRO A 64 6.22 16.61 0.56
C PRO A 64 4.84 17.25 0.46
N GLU A 65 4.18 17.01 -0.68
CA GLU A 65 2.78 17.36 -0.85
C GLU A 65 1.90 16.65 0.19
N ALA A 66 0.73 17.24 0.47
CA ALA A 66 -0.19 16.67 1.43
C ALA A 66 -0.63 15.28 0.94
N TYR A 67 -0.53 14.30 1.83
CA TYR A 67 -0.97 12.94 1.54
C TYR A 67 -2.49 12.91 1.29
N ASP A 68 -2.88 12.45 0.10
CA ASP A 68 -4.28 12.16 -0.24
C ASP A 68 -4.53 10.64 -0.12
N PRO A 69 -5.31 10.19 0.90
CA PRO A 69 -5.65 8.78 1.06
C PRO A 69 -6.78 8.32 0.13
N LYS A 70 -7.43 9.22 -0.60
CA LYS A 70 -8.62 8.87 -1.39
C LYS A 70 -8.22 8.13 -2.67
N LEU A 71 -8.81 6.96 -2.86
CA LEU A 71 -8.72 6.18 -4.08
C LEU A 71 -10.14 5.89 -4.55
N ASP A 72 -10.48 6.33 -5.76
CA ASP A 72 -11.83 6.21 -6.32
C ASP A 72 -12.08 4.81 -6.90
N VAL A 73 -11.88 3.78 -6.06
CA VAL A 73 -12.16 2.36 -6.33
C VAL A 73 -13.16 1.86 -5.29
N ASP A 74 -14.19 1.14 -5.73
CA ASP A 74 -15.24 0.61 -4.85
C ASP A 74 -14.85 -0.72 -4.21
N PHE A 75 -14.16 -0.66 -3.07
CA PHE A 75 -13.80 -1.86 -2.30
C PHE A 75 -14.97 -2.53 -1.56
N THR A 76 -16.20 -2.01 -1.63
CA THR A 76 -17.34 -2.65 -0.94
C THR A 76 -17.63 -4.05 -1.50
N GLN A 77 -17.31 -4.28 -2.78
CA GLN A 77 -17.48 -5.56 -3.48
C GLN A 77 -16.65 -6.70 -2.89
N LEU A 78 -15.52 -6.41 -2.23
CA LEU A 78 -14.68 -7.41 -1.56
C LEU A 78 -15.26 -7.84 -0.20
N ARG A 79 -15.97 -6.95 0.49
CA ARG A 79 -16.48 -7.21 1.84
C ARG A 79 -17.60 -8.25 1.86
N ASP A 80 -18.35 -8.35 0.76
CA ASP A 80 -19.48 -9.27 0.64
C ASP A 80 -19.06 -10.68 0.18
N GLN A 81 -17.78 -10.88 -0.15
CA GLN A 81 -17.21 -12.17 -0.58
C GLN A 81 -16.60 -12.99 0.57
N ASP A 82 -16.68 -12.53 1.82
CA ASP A 82 -16.23 -13.26 3.01
C ASP A 82 -17.36 -14.12 3.63
N PRO A 83 -17.44 -15.45 3.41
CA PRO A 83 -18.25 -16.34 4.24
C PRO A 83 -17.59 -16.70 5.58
N ALA A 84 -16.44 -16.13 5.95
CA ALA A 84 -15.61 -16.59 7.06
C ALA A 84 -15.55 -15.65 8.29
N ALA A 85 -16.69 -15.12 8.73
CA ALA A 85 -16.85 -14.57 10.09
C ALA A 85 -17.66 -15.51 11.02
N SER A 86 -17.75 -16.80 10.70
CA SER A 86 -18.41 -17.84 11.50
C SER A 86 -17.40 -18.81 12.13
N GLY A 87 -16.42 -18.29 12.88
CA GLY A 87 -15.35 -19.16 13.37
C GLY A 87 -14.39 -18.59 14.40
N PHE A 88 -14.80 -17.63 15.23
CA PHE A 88 -14.01 -17.27 16.42
C PHE A 88 -14.86 -17.47 17.68
N SER A 89 -15.22 -18.73 17.95
CA SER A 89 -15.66 -19.15 19.28
C SER A 89 -14.48 -19.78 20.02
N THR A 90 -14.10 -19.14 21.11
CA THR A 90 -13.56 -19.70 22.36
C THR A 90 -12.35 -20.64 22.28
N ALA A 91 -11.23 -20.20 22.84
CA ALA A 91 -10.25 -21.11 23.46
C ALA A 91 -9.99 -20.64 24.89
N ALA A 92 -10.01 -21.63 25.79
CA ALA A 92 -10.07 -21.56 27.25
C ALA A 92 -8.78 -21.07 27.92
#